data_AF-A0A2D8R874-F1
#
_entry.id   AF-A0A2D8R874-F1
#
_cell.length_a   1.000
_cell.length_b   1.000
_cell.length_c   1.000
_cell.angle_alpha   90.00
_cell.angle_beta   90.00
_cell.angle_gamma   90.00
#
_symmetry.space_group_name_H-M   'P 1'
#
loop_
_entity.id
_entity.type
_entity.pdbx_description
1 polymer ?
#
loop_
_entity_poly.entity_id
_entity_poly.type
_entity_poly.pdbx_seq_one_letter_code
_entity_poly.pdbx_strand_id
1 'polypeptide(L)'
;MISFENQHDGFLDMDCTQEEFDAIKIMISHVLDNYDQTELFYANINREDVEDLTKELAMFHDLPLPLEEKYFFRLLVVIDSAHSLLIPEISDERKKDINRQLQAISIDKLFYTR
;
A
#
# COMPACT_ATOMS: atom_id res chain seq x y z
N MET A 1 7.13 8.25 8.34
CA MET A 1 6.42 9.21 7.48
C MET A 1 6.56 8.67 6.08
N ILE A 2 5.48 8.09 5.56
CA ILE A 2 5.45 7.44 4.26
C ILE A 2 5.37 8.52 3.18
N SER A 3 6.28 8.46 2.21
CA SER A 3 6.30 9.34 1.04
C SER A 3 6.66 8.59 -0.22
N PHE A 4 6.30 9.17 -1.37
CA PHE A 4 6.59 8.64 -2.68
C PHE A 4 7.29 9.70 -3.52
N GLU A 5 8.31 9.29 -4.26
CA GLU A 5 8.97 10.10 -5.29
C GLU A 5 8.87 9.38 -6.63
N ASN A 6 8.41 10.07 -7.67
CA ASN A 6 8.33 9.49 -9.01
C ASN A 6 9.70 9.56 -9.70
N GLN A 7 10.25 8.41 -10.07
CA GLN A 7 11.56 8.31 -10.70
C GLN A 7 11.53 8.59 -12.22
N HIS A 8 10.34 8.79 -12.79
CA HIS A 8 10.06 9.03 -14.20
C HIS A 8 10.52 7.89 -15.14
N ASP A 9 10.65 6.68 -14.60
CA ASP A 9 11.05 5.45 -15.31
C ASP A 9 10.00 4.34 -15.20
N GLY A 10 8.81 4.66 -14.67
CA GLY A 10 7.73 3.70 -14.39
C GLY A 10 7.71 3.19 -12.95
N PHE A 11 8.59 3.69 -12.09
CA PHE A 11 8.63 3.38 -10.66
C PHE A 11 8.43 4.61 -9.77
N LEU A 12 7.94 4.35 -8.57
CA LEU A 12 7.86 5.28 -7.46
C LEU A 12 8.73 4.76 -6.32
N ASP A 13 9.64 5.58 -5.81
CA ASP A 13 10.40 5.25 -4.62
C ASP A 13 9.54 5.54 -3.38
N MET A 14 9.15 4.48 -2.69
CA MET A 14 8.44 4.53 -1.42
C MET A 14 9.44 4.62 -0.27
N ASP A 15 9.52 5.79 0.36
CA ASP A 15 10.27 5.99 1.59
C ASP A 15 9.34 5.83 2.82
N CYS A 16 9.75 4.99 3.76
CA CYS A 16 9.07 4.74 5.02
C CYS A 16 10.02 4.10 6.03
N THR A 17 9.59 3.92 7.27
CA THR A 17 10.36 3.13 8.25
C THR A 17 10.17 1.62 8.01
N GLN A 18 11.14 0.79 8.42
CA GLN A 18 11.01 -0.67 8.35
C GLN A 18 9.74 -1.17 9.05
N GLU A 19 9.39 -0.60 10.20
CA GLU A 19 8.18 -0.97 10.93
C GLU A 19 6.89 -0.59 10.16
N GLU A 20 6.87 0.54 9.45
CA GLU A 20 5.76 0.92 8.58
C GLU A 20 5.64 -0.05 7.40
N PHE A 21 6.77 -0.44 6.80
CA PHE A 21 6.81 -1.39 5.70
C PHE A 21 6.31 -2.79 6.11
N ASP A 22 6.80 -3.31 7.24
CA ASP A 22 6.37 -4.60 7.76
C ASP A 22 4.88 -4.60 8.09
N ALA A 23 4.37 -3.50 8.67
CA ALA A 23 2.95 -3.32 8.93
C ALA A 23 2.11 -3.28 7.63
N ILE A 24 2.57 -2.58 6.59
CA ILE A 24 1.92 -2.55 5.27
C ILE A 24 1.81 -3.96 4.69
N LYS A 25 2.89 -4.76 4.75
CA LYS A 25 2.89 -6.14 4.25
C LYS A 25 1.89 -7.03 4.99
N ILE A 26 1.85 -6.92 6.32
CA ILE A 26 0.87 -7.64 7.14
C ILE A 26 -0.55 -7.20 6.77
N MET A 27 -0.81 -5.89 6.66
CA MET A 27 -2.12 -5.35 6.27
C MET A 27 -2.61 -5.90 4.93
N ILE A 28 -1.74 -5.92 3.91
CA ILE A 28 -2.06 -6.46 2.59
C ILE A 28 -2.32 -7.98 2.65
N SER A 29 -1.51 -8.73 3.40
CA SER A 29 -1.73 -10.17 3.59
C SER A 29 -3.09 -10.46 4.22
N HIS A 30 -3.49 -9.70 5.24
CA HIS A 30 -4.80 -9.87 5.86
C HIS A 30 -5.96 -9.52 4.92
N VAL A 31 -5.78 -8.51 4.08
CA VAL A 31 -6.75 -8.20 3.02
C VAL A 31 -6.86 -9.35 2.02
N LEU A 32 -5.74 -9.95 1.63
CA LEU A 32 -5.75 -11.10 0.71
C LEU A 32 -6.50 -12.29 1.32
N ASP A 33 -6.19 -12.64 2.57
CA ASP A 33 -6.83 -13.76 3.27
C ASP A 33 -8.33 -13.53 3.50
N ASN A 34 -8.73 -12.27 3.68
CA ASN A 34 -10.12 -11.88 3.94
C ASN A 34 -10.76 -11.15 2.77
N TYR A 35 -10.26 -11.33 1.54
CA TYR A 35 -10.65 -10.53 0.38
C TYR A 35 -12.17 -10.50 0.17
N ASP A 36 -12.85 -11.64 0.36
CA ASP A 36 -14.31 -11.76 0.18
C ASP A 36 -15.12 -10.98 1.23
N GLN A 37 -14.48 -10.52 2.31
CA GLN A 37 -15.06 -9.67 3.36
C GLN A 37 -14.74 -8.18 3.15
N THR A 38 -14.01 -7.84 2.10
CA THR A 38 -13.65 -6.46 1.75
C THR A 38 -14.60 -5.86 0.71
N GLU A 39 -14.50 -4.55 0.53
CA GLU A 39 -15.24 -3.81 -0.51
C GLU A 39 -14.39 -3.53 -1.76
N LEU A 40 -13.23 -4.19 -1.90
CA LEU A 40 -12.27 -3.97 -3.00
C LEU A 40 -12.84 -4.20 -4.39
N PHE A 41 -13.82 -5.10 -4.51
CA PHE A 41 -14.53 -5.33 -5.76
C PHE A 41 -15.15 -4.05 -6.33
N TYR A 42 -15.67 -3.16 -5.49
CA TYR A 42 -16.27 -1.88 -5.94
C TYR A 42 -15.23 -0.89 -6.47
N ALA A 43 -13.95 -1.09 -6.14
CA ALA A 43 -12.83 -0.33 -6.65
C ALA A 43 -12.17 -0.99 -7.88
N ASN A 44 -12.78 -2.03 -8.46
CA ASN A 44 -12.20 -2.85 -9.54
C ASN A 44 -10.84 -3.48 -9.18
N ILE A 45 -10.60 -3.76 -7.90
CA ILE A 45 -9.44 -4.50 -7.43
C ILE A 45 -9.90 -5.94 -7.17
N ASN A 46 -9.36 -6.90 -7.91
CA ASN A 46 -9.65 -8.32 -7.73
C ASN A 46 -8.60 -8.99 -6.80
N ARG A 47 -8.82 -10.27 -6.47
CA ARG A 47 -7.89 -11.03 -5.60
C ARG A 47 -6.48 -11.14 -6.21
N GLU A 48 -6.37 -11.38 -7.51
CA GLU A 48 -5.09 -11.48 -8.24
C GLU A 48 -4.32 -10.15 -8.16
N ASP A 49 -5.00 -9.00 -8.20
CA ASP A 49 -4.36 -7.70 -8.05
C ASP A 49 -3.70 -7.52 -6.66
N VAL A 50 -4.32 -8.07 -5.61
CA VAL A 50 -3.77 -8.06 -4.24
C VAL A 50 -2.61 -9.05 -4.12
N GLU A 51 -2.71 -10.22 -4.76
CA GLU A 51 -1.62 -11.20 -4.83
C GLU A 51 -0.38 -10.62 -5.54
N ASP A 52 -0.58 -9.92 -6.65
CA ASP A 52 0.51 -9.31 -7.40
C ASP A 52 1.15 -8.16 -6.63
N LEU A 53 0.36 -7.33 -5.94
CA LEU A 53 0.90 -6.33 -5.02
C LEU A 53 1.74 -6.98 -3.90
N THR A 54 1.29 -8.12 -3.37
CA THR A 54 2.04 -8.87 -2.34
C THR A 54 3.37 -9.36 -2.88
N LYS A 55 3.40 -9.89 -4.12
CA LYS A 55 4.63 -10.34 -4.79
C LYS A 55 5.59 -9.18 -5.05
N GLU A 56 5.09 -8.06 -5.54
CA GLU A 56 5.87 -6.84 -5.79
C GLU A 56 6.62 -6.40 -4.53
N LEU A 57 5.91 -6.24 -3.40
CA LEU A 57 6.52 -5.83 -2.14
C LEU A 57 7.45 -6.89 -1.52
N ALA A 58 7.39 -8.13 -1.99
CA ALA A 58 8.30 -9.20 -1.56
C ALA A 58 9.62 -9.22 -2.35
N MET A 59 9.68 -8.59 -3.53
CA MET A 59 10.90 -8.55 -4.36
C MET A 59 12.00 -7.66 -3.78
N PHE A 60 11.63 -6.71 -2.93
CA PHE A 60 12.55 -5.71 -2.39
C PHE A 60 12.73 -5.89 -0.87
N HIS A 61 13.96 -5.67 -0.41
CA HIS A 61 14.38 -5.86 0.98
C HIS A 61 15.03 -4.60 1.59
N ASP A 62 15.29 -3.59 0.77
CA ASP A 62 15.91 -2.33 1.17
C ASP A 62 14.97 -1.15 0.89
N LEU A 63 15.17 -0.07 1.64
CA LEU A 63 14.43 1.19 1.52
C LEU A 63 15.37 2.30 1.00
N PRO A 64 14.87 3.25 0.18
CA PRO A 64 13.50 3.36 -0.32
C PRO A 64 13.16 2.22 -1.29
N LEU A 65 11.90 1.77 -1.25
CA LEU A 65 11.45 0.63 -2.04
C LEU A 65 10.93 1.11 -3.39
N PRO A 66 11.48 0.65 -4.52
CA PRO A 66 10.92 0.97 -5.83
C PRO A 66 9.63 0.18 -6.02
N LEU A 67 8.54 0.88 -6.30
CA LEU A 67 7.22 0.32 -6.56
C LEU A 67 6.83 0.63 -7.99
N GLU A 68 6.50 -0.37 -8.83
CA GLU A 68 5.97 -0.04 -10.16
C GLU A 68 4.71 0.85 -10.04
N GLU A 69 4.63 1.93 -10.83
CA GLU A 69 3.56 2.93 -10.75
C GLU A 69 2.15 2.32 -10.78
N LYS A 70 1.97 1.22 -11.54
CA LYS A 70 0.69 0.50 -11.66
C LYS A 70 0.17 -0.04 -10.31
N TYR A 71 1.05 -0.28 -9.34
CA TYR A 71 0.70 -0.79 -8.01
C TYR A 71 0.35 0.30 -7.01
N PHE A 72 0.68 1.57 -7.30
CA PHE A 72 0.45 2.67 -6.37
C PHE A 72 -1.02 2.80 -5.94
N PHE A 73 -1.93 2.86 -6.91
CA PHE A 73 -3.37 2.93 -6.62
C PHE A 73 -3.88 1.70 -5.88
N ARG A 74 -3.34 0.51 -6.20
CA ARG A 74 -3.71 -0.74 -5.53
C ARG A 74 -3.31 -0.69 -4.06
N LEU A 75 -2.09 -0.21 -3.77
CA LEU A 75 -1.61 -0.03 -2.41
C LEU A 75 -2.52 0.90 -1.60
N LEU A 76 -2.90 2.06 -2.14
CA LEU A 76 -3.79 3.01 -1.45
C LEU A 76 -5.13 2.38 -1.08
N VAL A 77 -5.78 1.72 -2.04
CA VAL A 77 -7.12 1.15 -1.86
C VAL A 77 -7.08 -0.08 -0.96
N VAL A 78 -6.06 -0.94 -1.10
CA VAL A 78 -5.88 -2.12 -0.25
C VAL A 78 -5.63 -1.71 1.21
N ILE A 79 -4.79 -0.71 1.45
CA ILE A 79 -4.55 -0.23 2.82
C ILE A 79 -5.78 0.45 3.40
N ASP A 80 -6.55 1.18 2.58
CA ASP A 80 -7.83 1.72 3.03
C ASP A 80 -8.81 0.59 3.41
N SER A 81 -8.88 -0.50 2.65
CA SER A 81 -9.69 -1.65 3.07
C SER A 81 -9.16 -2.31 4.36
N ALA A 82 -7.84 -2.40 4.51
CA ALA A 82 -7.21 -3.10 5.63
C ALA A 82 -7.45 -2.41 6.98
N HIS A 83 -7.59 -1.08 7.01
CA HIS A 83 -7.71 -0.34 8.27
C HIS A 83 -8.95 -0.73 9.09
N SER A 84 -9.99 -1.25 8.43
CA SER A 84 -11.24 -1.72 9.05
C SER A 84 -11.21 -3.18 9.49
N LEU A 85 -10.18 -3.94 9.10
CA LEU A 85 -10.03 -5.35 9.48
C LEU A 85 -9.43 -5.49 10.89
N LEU A 86 -9.79 -6.58 11.58
CA LEU A 86 -9.10 -7.01 12.79
C LEU A 86 -7.77 -7.69 12.38
N ILE A 87 -6.66 -7.08 12.77
CA ILE A 87 -5.30 -7.56 12.48
C ILE A 87 -4.58 -7.62 13.83
N PRO A 88 -4.52 -8.80 14.48
CA PRO A 88 -3.97 -8.94 15.83
C PRO A 88 -2.54 -8.42 16.03
N GLU A 89 -1.75 -8.43 14.97
CA GLU A 89 -0.33 -8.06 14.93
C GLU A 89 -0.11 -6.55 14.95
N ILE A 90 -1.13 -5.74 14.60
CA ILE A 90 -1.00 -4.29 14.43
C ILE A 90 -2.09 -3.57 15.20
N SER A 91 -1.71 -2.58 16.02
CA SER A 91 -2.70 -1.77 16.74
C SER A 91 -3.60 -0.96 15.80
N ASP A 92 -4.81 -0.66 16.26
CA ASP A 92 -5.75 0.19 15.51
C ASP A 92 -5.18 1.59 15.26
N GLU A 93 -4.44 2.16 16.21
CA GLU A 93 -3.77 3.44 16.03
C GLU A 93 -2.73 3.38 14.89
N ARG A 94 -1.95 2.29 14.82
CA ARG A 94 -0.92 2.13 13.79
C ARG A 94 -1.53 1.95 12.40
N LYS A 95 -2.58 1.14 12.27
CA LYS A 95 -3.33 1.00 11.00
C LYS A 95 -3.92 2.33 10.54
N LYS A 96 -4.56 3.08 11.46
CA LYS A 96 -5.13 4.40 11.16
C LYS A 96 -4.08 5.41 10.75
N ASP A 97 -2.94 5.40 11.43
CA ASP A 97 -1.84 6.31 11.10
C ASP A 97 -1.26 6.00 9.71
N ILE A 98 -0.97 4.74 9.40
CA ILE A 98 -0.49 4.32 8.07
C ILE A 98 -1.50 4.71 6.99
N ASN A 99 -2.79 4.38 7.16
CA ASN A 99 -3.82 4.75 6.18
C ASN A 99 -3.85 6.28 6.00
N ARG A 100 -3.87 7.05 7.09
CA ARG A 100 -3.88 8.53 7.03
C ARG A 100 -2.68 9.08 6.27
N GLN A 101 -1.48 8.52 6.48
CA GLN A 101 -0.28 8.95 5.78
C GLN A 101 -0.38 8.67 4.27
N LEU A 102 -0.85 7.49 3.88
CA LEU A 102 -1.05 7.13 2.47
C LEU A 102 -2.13 7.97 1.78
N GLN A 103 -3.28 8.19 2.44
CA GLN A 103 -4.35 9.04 1.90
C GLN A 103 -3.96 10.53 1.79
N ALA A 104 -2.91 10.97 2.51
CA ALA A 104 -2.40 12.33 2.42
C ALA A 104 -1.47 12.56 1.22
N ILE A 105 -1.10 11.52 0.47
CA ILE A 105 -0.23 11.64 -0.69
C ILE A 105 -0.95 12.41 -1.80
N SER A 106 -0.31 13.48 -2.27
CA SER A 106 -0.85 14.29 -3.37
C SER A 106 -0.53 13.62 -4.70
N ILE A 107 -1.51 12.92 -5.27
CA ILE A 107 -1.41 12.26 -6.58
C ILE A 107 -1.03 13.28 -7.66
N ASP A 108 -1.60 14.48 -7.61
CA ASP A 108 -1.27 15.52 -8.58
C ASP A 108 0.20 15.92 -8.56
N LYS A 109 0.80 16.00 -7.37
CA LYS A 109 2.23 16.28 -7.25
C LYS A 109 3.09 15.12 -7.73
N LEU A 110 2.60 13.89 -7.55
CA LEU A 110 3.37 12.69 -7.87
C LEU A 110 3.43 12.40 -9.37
N PHE A 111 2.38 12.75 -10.13
CA PHE A 111 2.28 12.40 -11.55
C PHE A 111 2.11 13.58 -12.51
N TYR A 112 1.73 14.77 -12.03
CA TYR A 112 1.42 15.91 -12.90
C TYR A 112 2.35 17.13 -12.73
N THR A 113 3.30 17.11 -11.79
CA THR A 113 4.33 18.16 -11.74
C THR A 113 5.43 17.87 -12.77
N ARG A 114 5.47 18.69 -13.81
CA ARG A 114 6.60 18.85 -14.74
C ARG A 114 7.56 19.92 -14.25
#